data_AF-A0A1M5BRJ6-F1
#
_entry.id   AF-A0A1M5BRJ6-F1
#
_cell.length_a   1.000
_cell.length_b   1.000
_cell.length_c   1.000
_cell.angle_alpha   90.00
_cell.angle_beta   90.00
_cell.angle_gamma   90.00
#
_symmetry.space_group_name_H-M   'P 1'
#
loop_
_entity.id
_entity.type
_entity.pdbx_description
1 polymer ?
#
loop_
_entity_poly.entity_id
_entity_poly.type
_entity_poly.pdbx_seq_one_letter_code
_entity_poly.pdbx_strand_id
1 'polypeptide(L)' 'MNNIIQQHLINFTTKLIKNVEEMLSKEWDFTKLVEVVKESTDELGRNIIKDFLEELDKAIKE' A
#
# COMPACT_ATOMS: atom_id res chain seq x y z
N MET A 1 -1.11 9.02 -14.06
CA MET A 1 0.18 8.64 -13.45
C MET A 1 0.52 9.32 -12.12
N ASN A 2 0.80 10.64 -12.05
CA ASN A 2 1.25 11.27 -10.78
C ASN A 2 0.17 11.26 -9.66
N ASN A 3 -1.10 11.45 -10.03
CA ASN A 3 -2.24 11.33 -9.09
C ASN A 3 -2.46 9.90 -8.58
N ILE A 4 -2.18 8.88 -9.40
CA ILE A 4 -2.42 7.46 -9.06
C ILE A 4 -1.44 7.02 -7.98
N ILE A 5 -0.15 7.32 -8.17
CA ILE A 5 0.89 6.97 -7.19
C ILE A 5 0.62 7.69 -5.85
N GLN A 6 0.23 8.96 -5.89
CA GLN A 6 -0.12 9.73 -4.68
C GLN A 6 -1.34 9.16 -3.94
N GLN A 7 -2.40 8.76 -4.66
CA GLN A 7 -3.58 8.14 -4.02
C GLN A 7 -3.25 6.80 -3.36
N HIS A 8 -2.45 5.95 -4.01
CA HIS A 8 -2.01 4.68 -3.42
C HIS A 8 -1.16 4.89 -2.17
N LEU A 9 -0.25 5.86 -2.20
CA LEU A 9 0.56 6.23 -1.03
C LEU A 9 -0.28 6.70 0.15
N ILE A 10 -1.28 7.57 -0.08
CA ILE A 10 -2.18 8.08 0.98
C ILE A 10 -3.00 6.93 1.59
N ASN A 11 -3.55 6.06 0.75
CA ASN A 11 -4.33 4.92 1.21
C ASN A 11 -3.47 3.93 2.01
N PHE A 12 -2.24 3.67 1.55
CA PHE A 12 -1.28 2.82 2.23
C PHE A 12 -0.88 3.40 3.60
N THR A 13 -0.47 4.66 3.68
CA THR A 13 -0.05 5.27 4.96
C THR A 13 -1.19 5.30 5.97
N THR A 14 -2.42 5.57 5.53
CA THR A 14 -3.60 5.57 6.40
C THR A 14 -3.90 4.17 6.97
N LYS A 15 -3.88 3.13 6.12
CA LYS A 15 -4.05 1.74 6.56
C LYS A 15 -2.94 1.31 7.52
N LEU A 16 -1.69 1.62 7.18
CA LEU A 16 -0.54 1.18 7.96
C LEU A 16 -0.55 1.81 9.35
N ILE A 17 -0.79 3.12 9.46
CA ILE A 17 -0.88 3.82 10.76
C ILE A 17 -1.95 3.14 11.64
N LYS A 18 -3.14 2.90 11.10
CA LYS A 18 -4.23 2.26 11.84
C LYS A 18 -3.85 0.86 12.33
N ASN A 19 -3.23 0.05 11.47
CA ASN A 19 -2.80 -1.30 11.85
C ASN A 19 -1.72 -1.25 12.95
N VAL A 20 -0.76 -0.32 12.85
CA VAL A 20 0.28 -0.13 13.87
C VAL A 20 -0.32 0.34 15.20
N GLU A 21 -1.28 1.27 15.18
CA GLU A 21 -1.99 1.74 16.37
C GLU A 21 -2.78 0.61 17.05
N GLU A 22 -3.49 -0.22 16.28
CA GLU A 22 -4.21 -1.38 16.82
C GLU A 22 -3.26 -2.39 17.47
N MET A 23 -2.05 -2.57 16.92
CA MET A 23 -1.03 -3.44 17.51
C MET A 23 -0.39 -2.84 18.76
N LEU A 24 -0.16 -1.53 18.80
CA LEU A 24 0.30 -0.80 19.99
C LEU A 24 -0.72 -0.87 21.14
N SER A 25 -2.02 -0.96 20.82
CA SER A 25 -3.10 -1.08 21.82
C SER A 25 -3.23 -2.48 22.45
N LYS A 26 -2.51 -3.47 21.91
CA LYS A 26 -2.47 -4.85 22.40
C LYS A 26 -1.06 -5.17 22.94
N GLU A 27 -0.86 -6.40 23.39
CA GLU A 27 0.48 -6.86 23.75
C GLU A 27 1.42 -6.76 22.53
N TRP A 28 2.53 -6.06 22.72
CA TRP A 28 3.45 -5.67 21.65
C TRP A 28 4.23 -6.87 21.10
N ASP A 29 4.03 -7.16 19.82
CA ASP A 29 4.73 -8.22 19.08
C ASP A 29 5.46 -7.61 17.88
N PHE A 30 6.78 -7.45 18.02
CA PHE A 30 7.63 -6.88 16.98
C PHE A 30 7.67 -7.74 15.70
N THR A 31 7.54 -9.05 15.82
CA THR A 31 7.53 -9.96 14.66
C THR A 31 6.30 -9.72 13.81
N LYS A 32 5.13 -9.65 14.46
CA LYS A 32 3.87 -9.33 13.76
C LYS A 32 3.91 -7.93 13.15
N LEU A 33 4.56 -6.95 13.80
CA LEU A 33 4.67 -5.60 13.25
C LEU A 33 5.44 -5.61 11.93
N VAL A 34 6.57 -6.31 11.91
CA VAL A 34 7.39 -6.47 10.69
C VAL A 34 6.59 -7.18 9.60
N GLU A 35 5.82 -8.21 9.96
CA GLU A 35 4.94 -8.93 9.03
C GLU A 35 3.88 -8.01 8.41
N VAL A 36 3.14 -7.25 9.24
CA VAL A 36 2.11 -6.31 8.78
C VAL A 36 2.68 -5.21 7.88
N VAL A 37 3.84 -4.65 8.25
CA VAL A 37 4.52 -3.64 7.42
C VAL A 37 4.87 -4.24 6.06
N LYS A 38 5.47 -5.44 6.04
CA LYS A 38 5.87 -6.13 4.82
C LYS A 38 4.68 -6.40 3.90
N GLU A 39 3.62 -7.00 4.43
CA GLU A 39 2.40 -7.29 3.67
C GLU A 39 1.78 -6.02 3.07
N SER A 40 1.73 -4.95 3.86
CA SER A 40 1.20 -3.66 3.41
C SER A 40 2.05 -3.05 2.29
N THR A 41 3.38 -3.15 2.38
CA THR A 41 4.28 -2.64 1.32
C THR A 41 4.19 -3.48 0.04
N ASP A 42 4.02 -4.79 0.15
CA ASP A 42 3.82 -5.68 -0.99
C ASP A 42 2.48 -5.38 -1.70
N GLU A 43 1.41 -5.08 -0.93
CA GLU A 43 0.12 -4.63 -1.47
C GLU A 43 0.26 -3.29 -2.23
N LEU A 44 0.96 -2.31 -1.65
CA LEU A 44 1.22 -1.01 -2.30
C LEU A 44 1.94 -1.19 -3.65
N GLY A 45 3.03 -1.97 -3.67
CA GLY A 45 3.80 -2.21 -4.89
C GLY A 45 2.95 -2.86 -5.99
N ARG A 46 2.15 -3.89 -5.64
CA ARG A 46 1.25 -4.56 -6.59
C ARG A 46 0.21 -3.61 -7.17
N ASN A 47 -0.41 -2.77 -6.35
CA ASN A 47 -1.44 -1.84 -6.81
C ASN A 47 -0.88 -0.74 -7.72
N ILE A 48 0.30 -0.20 -7.39
CA ILE A 48 0.97 0.79 -8.25
C ILE A 48 1.32 0.19 -9.62
N ILE A 49 1.90 -1.02 -9.64
CA ILE A 49 2.27 -1.69 -10.89
C ILE A 49 1.03 -1.99 -11.74
N LYS A 50 -0.04 -2.50 -11.12
CA LYS A 50 -1.28 -2.80 -11.81
C LYS A 50 -1.85 -1.56 -12.50
N ASP A 51 -2.02 -0.47 -11.76
CA ASP A 51 -2.64 0.74 -12.31
C ASP A 51 -1.76 1.41 -13.36
N PHE A 52 -0.43 1.33 -13.21
CA PHE A 52 0.50 1.78 -14.25
C PHE A 52 0.35 0.97 -15.55
N LEU A 53 0.24 -0.36 -15.46
CA LEU A 53 0.01 -1.21 -16.62
C LEU A 53 -1.35 -0.94 -17.28
N GLU A 54 -2.40 -0.65 -16.50
CA GLU A 54 -3.71 -0.26 -17.03
C GLU A 54 -3.67 1.11 -17.74
N GLU A 55 -2.92 2.09 -17.22
CA GLU A 55 -2.69 3.35 -17.92
C GLU A 55 -1.92 3.16 -19.23
N LEU A 56 -0.89 2.30 -19.23
CA LEU A 56 -0.15 1.97 -20.46
C LEU A 56 -1.03 1.28 -21.50
N ASP A 57 -1.86 0.32 -21.09
CA ASP A 57 -2.78 -0.40 -21.98
C ASP A 57 -3.80 0.55 -22.62
N LYS A 58 -4.32 1.53 -21.86
CA LYS A 58 -5.20 2.58 -22.41
C LYS A 58 -4.47 3.45 -23.42
N ALA A 59 -3.26 3.91 -23.10
CA ALA A 59 -2.48 4.78 -23.98
C ALA A 59 -2.05 4.11 -25.31
N ILE A 60 -1.95 2.78 -25.35
CA ILE A 60 -1.64 2.02 -26.58
C ILE A 60 -2.90 1.82 -27.45
N LYS A 61 -4.09 1.84 -26.84
CA LYS A 61 -5.38 1.60 -27.51
C LYS A 61 -6.07 2.88 -28.01
N GLU A 62 -5.66 4.05 -27.51
CA GLU A 62 -6.01 5.38 -28.02
C GLU A 62 -5.07 5.81 -29.16
#